data_AF-A0A1Y2CXR3-F1
#
_entry.id   AF-A0A1Y2CXR3-F1
#
_cell.length_a   1.000
_cell.length_b   1.000
_cell.length_c   1.000
_cell.angle_alpha   90.00
_cell.angle_beta   90.00
_cell.angle_gamma   90.00
#
_symmetry.space_group_name_H-M   'P 1'
#
loop_
_entity.id
_entity.type
_entity.pdbx_description
1 polymer ?
#
loop_
_entity_poly.entity_id
_entity_poly.type
_entity_poly.pdbx_seq_one_letter_code
_entity_poly.pdbx_strand_id
1 'polypeptide(L)'
;MLRPTRLERQVLRERLSQWSREPGSLSMRRLGPREGSRAPSTCSTSRRPGLRLGSPSSCSSSPAGHSASSTATGSSTGARYHSSHSSFTSLFFPRQQMTLTGFEEGTVNLLSLPSLPSASENVNPYLAIYGLICLVNLLITVLGILAGFHGSFQAARTLFTRTLTQVAHAPFRYFDTTPTGRILNRFSTDFQIIDTSLTDQVRICLTHAFSFLVNVGVIVLVSPKFIPPAILIIYLYVRLSLSYVKCSRDLRRLESNARSPIFSKFGE
;
A
#
# COMPACT_ATOMS: atom_id res chain seq x y z
N MET A 1 5.20 -8.81 -29.20
CA MET A 1 4.85 -10.25 -29.30
C MET A 1 6.12 -11.07 -29.11
N LEU A 2 6.13 -12.05 -28.22
CA LEU A 2 7.26 -13.00 -28.08
C LEU A 2 6.83 -14.34 -28.68
N ARG A 3 7.69 -14.98 -29.49
CA ARG A 3 7.42 -16.30 -30.06
C ARG A 3 7.73 -17.38 -29.02
N PRO A 4 6.84 -18.37 -28.79
CA PRO A 4 7.09 -19.43 -27.82
C PRO A 4 8.26 -20.31 -28.25
N THR A 5 9.04 -20.73 -27.25
CA THR A 5 10.28 -21.50 -27.37
C THR A 5 10.03 -22.93 -27.88
N ARG A 6 11.09 -23.67 -28.25
CA ARG A 6 10.94 -25.07 -28.71
C ARG A 6 10.34 -25.97 -27.64
N LEU A 7 10.70 -25.78 -26.37
CA LEU A 7 10.22 -26.58 -25.23
C LEU A 7 8.71 -26.43 -24.99
N GLU A 8 8.18 -25.21 -25.00
CA GLU A 8 6.72 -24.97 -24.85
C GLU A 8 5.89 -25.73 -25.90
N ARG A 9 6.41 -25.84 -27.13
CA ARG A 9 5.73 -26.55 -28.23
C ARG A 9 5.78 -28.06 -28.09
N GLN A 10 6.75 -28.61 -27.36
CA GLN A 10 6.78 -30.04 -27.03
C GLN A 10 5.77 -30.35 -25.91
N VAL A 11 5.79 -29.58 -24.82
CA VAL A 11 4.84 -29.74 -23.70
C VAL A 11 3.38 -29.55 -24.15
N LEU A 12 3.10 -28.61 -25.06
CA LEU A 12 1.77 -28.45 -25.65
C LEU A 12 1.36 -29.65 -26.52
N ARG A 13 2.28 -30.27 -27.27
CA ARG A 13 1.98 -31.48 -28.05
C ARG A 13 1.69 -32.69 -27.18
N GLU A 14 2.42 -32.88 -26.09
CA GLU A 14 2.17 -33.97 -25.13
C GLU A 14 0.83 -33.82 -24.41
N ARG A 15 0.48 -32.60 -23.98
CA ARG A 15 -0.83 -32.33 -23.36
C ARG A 15 -2.00 -32.54 -24.32
N LEU A 16 -1.83 -32.19 -25.60
CA LEU A 16 -2.85 -32.44 -26.63
C LEU A 16 -2.95 -33.93 -27.01
N SER A 17 -1.84 -34.69 -27.01
CA SER A 17 -1.89 -36.13 -27.28
C SER A 17 -2.47 -36.95 -26.13
N GLN A 18 -2.33 -36.49 -24.88
CA GLN A 18 -3.10 -37.01 -23.74
C GLN A 18 -4.60 -36.73 -23.89
N TRP A 19 -4.99 -35.49 -24.20
CA TRP A 19 -6.40 -35.11 -24.39
C TRP A 19 -7.10 -35.87 -25.53
N SER A 20 -6.35 -36.33 -26.52
CA SER A 20 -6.85 -37.11 -27.66
C SER A 20 -7.12 -38.60 -27.36
N ARG A 21 -6.85 -39.10 -26.14
CA ARG A 21 -6.95 -40.53 -25.79
C ARG A 21 -8.11 -40.92 -24.86
N GLU A 22 -8.95 -39.99 -24.45
CA GLU A 22 -10.08 -40.22 -23.53
C GLU A 22 -11.44 -40.16 -24.26
N PRO A 23 -11.91 -41.26 -24.89
CA PRO A 23 -13.30 -41.37 -25.35
C PRO A 23 -14.22 -41.53 -24.13
N GLY A 24 -14.87 -40.45 -23.72
CA GLY A 24 -15.51 -40.36 -22.41
C GLY A 24 -16.69 -41.31 -22.16
N SER A 25 -16.69 -41.96 -20.99
CA SER A 25 -17.89 -42.57 -20.39
C SER A 25 -17.73 -42.79 -18.87
N LEU A 26 -18.83 -43.16 -18.22
CA LEU A 26 -18.92 -43.85 -16.91
C LEU A 26 -18.58 -43.12 -15.59
N SER A 27 -19.66 -42.59 -15.00
CA SER A 27 -20.04 -42.77 -13.58
C SER A 27 -19.13 -42.20 -12.46
N MET A 28 -19.57 -41.07 -11.88
CA MET A 28 -19.24 -40.79 -10.47
C MET A 28 -19.95 -41.80 -9.56
N ARG A 29 -19.18 -42.69 -8.92
CA ARG A 29 -19.71 -43.61 -7.90
C ARG A 29 -20.15 -42.83 -6.66
N ARG A 30 -21.38 -43.11 -6.22
CA ARG A 30 -21.90 -42.69 -4.91
C ARG A 30 -21.12 -43.46 -3.83
N LEU A 31 -20.36 -42.75 -2.99
CA LEU A 31 -19.72 -43.31 -1.80
C LEU A 31 -20.46 -42.83 -0.55
N GLY A 32 -21.05 -43.77 0.19
CA GLY A 32 -21.62 -43.51 1.51
C GLY A 32 -20.56 -43.47 2.61
N PRO A 33 -20.94 -43.11 3.84
CA PRO A 33 -20.02 -43.09 4.98
C PRO A 33 -19.55 -44.50 5.32
N ARG A 34 -18.31 -44.63 5.83
CA ARG A 34 -17.81 -45.86 6.42
C ARG A 34 -17.34 -45.60 7.85
N GLU A 35 -18.02 -46.24 8.79
CA GLU A 35 -17.87 -46.10 10.23
C GLU A 35 -17.10 -47.30 10.81
N GLY A 36 -16.47 -47.12 11.99
CA GLY A 36 -16.21 -48.23 12.91
C GLY A 36 -14.75 -48.61 13.25
N SER A 37 -14.26 -48.07 14.38
CA SER A 37 -13.26 -48.71 15.29
C SER A 37 -11.78 -48.78 14.80
N ARG A 38 -10.73 -48.91 15.63
CA ARG A 38 -10.48 -49.13 17.09
C ARG A 38 -9.27 -48.25 17.50
N ALA A 39 -9.30 -47.45 18.60
CA ALA A 39 -8.89 -47.78 19.98
C ALA A 39 -7.34 -47.92 20.22
N PRO A 40 -6.76 -47.69 21.44
CA PRO A 40 -7.27 -47.07 22.68
C PRO A 40 -6.30 -46.06 23.41
N SER A 41 -6.75 -45.58 24.58
CA SER A 41 -6.08 -44.90 25.73
C SER A 41 -4.56 -45.10 25.96
N THR A 42 -3.79 -44.20 26.59
CA THR A 42 -3.98 -43.49 27.90
C THR A 42 -3.39 -42.03 27.86
N CYS A 43 -3.02 -41.23 28.88
CA CYS A 43 -2.81 -41.38 30.35
C CYS A 43 -2.91 -40.03 31.15
N SER A 44 -2.12 -39.90 32.24
CA SER A 44 -2.02 -38.81 33.26
C SER A 44 -1.73 -37.38 32.74
N THR A 45 -2.21 -36.25 33.30
CA THR A 45 -2.58 -35.81 34.68
C THR A 45 -1.47 -35.09 35.46
N SER A 46 -1.62 -33.77 35.70
CA SER A 46 -1.13 -33.09 36.92
C SER A 46 -1.88 -31.77 37.21
N ARG A 47 -1.72 -31.24 38.43
CA ARG A 47 -2.49 -30.15 39.10
C ARG A 47 -1.87 -28.76 38.80
N ARG A 48 -2.62 -27.63 38.70
CA ARG A 48 -3.42 -26.87 39.70
C ARG A 48 -2.57 -26.26 40.86
N PRO A 49 -2.91 -25.09 41.44
CA PRO A 49 -3.22 -23.79 40.79
C PRO A 49 -2.75 -22.51 41.56
N GLY A 50 -2.36 -21.44 40.83
CA GLY A 50 -2.54 -19.99 41.12
C GLY A 50 -2.17 -19.34 42.48
N LEU A 51 -1.95 -18.01 42.47
CA LEU A 51 -2.50 -17.01 43.42
C LEU A 51 -1.97 -15.58 43.12
N ARG A 52 -2.87 -14.60 43.33
CA ARG A 52 -2.76 -13.15 43.69
C ARG A 52 -1.43 -12.37 43.51
N LEU A 53 -1.37 -11.04 43.39
CA LEU A 53 -2.26 -9.86 43.15
C LEU A 53 -1.46 -8.67 43.74
N GLY A 54 -1.25 -7.54 43.04
CA GLY A 54 -0.62 -6.37 43.66
C GLY A 54 0.13 -5.40 42.73
N SER A 55 -0.48 -4.26 42.46
CA SER A 55 0.20 -2.96 42.31
C SER A 55 0.23 -2.28 43.72
N PRO A 56 0.93 -1.15 44.03
CA PRO A 56 0.92 0.11 43.25
C PRO A 56 2.19 1.02 43.36
N SER A 57 2.04 2.26 42.85
CA SER A 57 2.59 3.55 43.35
C SER A 57 4.11 3.79 43.46
N SER A 58 4.60 4.64 42.54
CA SER A 58 5.37 5.89 42.77
C SER A 58 6.32 6.04 43.98
N CYS A 59 7.54 6.53 43.72
CA CYS A 59 8.18 7.56 44.57
C CYS A 59 9.18 8.42 43.77
N SER A 60 9.59 9.56 44.34
CA SER A 60 10.42 10.59 43.68
C SER A 60 11.72 10.88 44.46
N SER A 61 12.79 11.24 43.74
CA SER A 61 13.92 11.98 44.33
C SER A 61 14.83 12.64 43.28
N SER A 62 15.27 13.86 43.60
CA SER A 62 16.52 14.46 43.12
C SER A 62 17.35 14.83 44.36
N PRO A 63 18.68 14.70 44.28
CA PRO A 63 19.57 15.87 44.41
C PRO A 63 20.49 15.98 43.15
N ALA A 64 20.95 17.13 42.65
CA ALA A 64 21.56 18.33 43.27
C ALA A 64 23.07 18.18 43.60
N GLY A 65 23.91 19.06 43.02
CA GLY A 65 25.38 19.16 43.24
C GLY A 65 26.19 18.11 42.47
N HIS A 66 27.32 18.40 41.79
CA HIS A 66 28.39 19.34 42.11
C HIS A 66 29.20 19.79 40.87
N SER A 67 29.94 20.88 41.02
CA SER A 67 30.92 21.40 40.04
C SER A 67 32.29 20.72 40.16
N ALA A 68 32.87 20.28 39.04
CA ALA A 68 34.28 19.90 38.95
C ALA A 68 34.86 20.24 37.56
N SER A 69 35.70 21.27 37.49
CA SER A 69 36.49 21.62 36.30
C SER A 69 37.85 20.95 36.37
N SER A 70 38.14 20.01 35.45
CA SER A 70 39.42 19.31 35.39
C SER A 70 39.99 19.33 33.97
N THR A 71 40.98 20.18 33.73
CA THR A 71 41.77 20.20 32.50
C THR A 71 42.63 18.93 32.42
N ALA A 72 42.56 18.19 31.32
CA ALA A 72 43.39 17.00 31.10
C ALA A 72 43.97 16.99 29.67
N THR A 73 45.24 17.35 29.54
CA THR A 73 46.05 17.09 28.35
C THR A 73 46.36 15.60 28.24
N GLY A 74 46.06 14.95 27.12
CA GLY A 74 46.35 13.53 26.91
C GLY A 74 46.47 13.16 25.44
N SER A 75 47.66 12.74 25.02
CA SER A 75 47.98 12.40 23.63
C SER A 75 47.63 10.97 23.25
N SER A 76 46.99 10.81 22.08
CA SER A 76 47.09 9.67 21.15
C SER A 76 47.37 8.26 21.70
N THR A 77 46.41 7.35 21.55
CA THR A 77 46.69 5.94 21.21
C THR A 77 45.52 5.35 20.42
N GLY A 78 45.80 4.61 19.33
CA GLY A 78 44.79 4.22 18.35
C GLY A 78 44.30 2.78 18.50
N ALA A 79 42.99 2.59 18.68
CA ALA A 79 42.33 1.29 18.56
C ALA A 79 41.64 1.16 17.18
N ARG A 80 42.25 0.41 16.26
CA ARG A 80 41.78 0.30 14.86
C ARG A 80 40.64 -0.72 14.71
N TYR A 81 39.41 -0.31 15.01
CA TYR A 81 38.22 -1.12 14.72
C TYR A 81 38.00 -1.30 13.21
N HIS A 82 38.23 -2.50 12.69
CA HIS A 82 38.17 -2.81 11.25
C HIS A 82 36.76 -3.27 10.83
N SER A 83 35.79 -2.35 10.79
CA SER A 83 34.43 -2.62 10.34
C SER A 83 34.32 -2.60 8.81
N SER A 84 34.54 -3.75 8.17
CA SER A 84 34.56 -3.93 6.70
C SER A 84 33.19 -3.82 5.99
N HIS A 85 32.32 -2.90 6.44
CA HIS A 85 31.00 -2.61 5.85
C HIS A 85 30.93 -1.23 5.15
N SER A 86 31.97 -0.40 5.24
CA SER A 86 32.01 0.96 4.68
C SER A 86 32.11 1.02 3.14
N SER A 87 32.55 -0.05 2.49
CA SER A 87 32.85 -0.08 1.04
C SER A 87 31.62 0.00 0.13
N PHE A 88 30.44 -0.38 0.60
CA PHE A 88 29.20 -0.32 -0.20
C PHE A 88 28.56 1.08 -0.15
N THR A 89 28.55 1.71 1.02
CA THR A 89 27.97 3.05 1.21
C THR A 89 28.81 4.15 0.56
N SER A 90 30.14 4.04 0.54
CA SER A 90 31.02 5.06 -0.06
C SER A 90 30.93 5.17 -1.58
N LEU A 91 30.55 4.09 -2.28
CA LEU A 91 30.37 4.09 -3.74
C LEU A 91 29.05 4.75 -4.19
N PHE A 92 28.00 4.68 -3.38
CA PHE A 92 26.70 5.30 -3.71
C PHE A 92 26.51 6.68 -3.10
N PHE A 93 27.18 6.98 -1.98
CA PHE A 93 27.13 8.28 -1.32
C PHE A 93 28.55 8.83 -1.10
N PRO A 94 29.17 9.46 -2.12
CA PRO A 94 30.34 10.29 -1.88
C PRO A 94 29.96 11.39 -0.89
N ARG A 95 30.71 11.50 0.21
CA ARG A 95 30.59 12.58 1.19
C ARG A 95 30.87 13.91 0.48
N GLN A 96 29.81 14.61 0.09
CA GLN A 96 29.94 15.93 -0.53
C GLN A 96 30.41 16.93 0.53
N GLN A 97 31.72 17.16 0.56
CA GLN A 97 32.28 18.42 1.05
C GLN A 97 31.67 19.52 0.17
N MET A 98 30.87 20.43 0.75
CA MET A 98 30.07 21.40 -0.03
C MET A 98 30.94 22.56 -0.53
N THR A 99 31.76 22.29 -1.56
CA THR A 99 32.43 23.33 -2.34
C THR A 99 31.43 23.92 -3.32
N LEU A 100 30.91 25.11 -3.01
CA LEU A 100 29.86 25.77 -3.80
C LEU A 100 30.47 26.43 -5.04
N THR A 101 30.78 25.62 -6.05
CA THR A 101 31.26 26.06 -7.37
C THR A 101 30.49 25.32 -8.46
N GLY A 102 29.62 26.01 -9.19
CA GLY A 102 28.86 25.42 -10.30
C GLY A 102 27.45 24.94 -9.95
N PHE A 103 26.71 25.67 -9.10
CA PHE A 103 25.29 25.86 -9.39
C PHE A 103 25.21 27.03 -10.38
N GLU A 104 24.95 26.73 -11.65
CA GLU A 104 24.53 27.75 -12.62
C GLU A 104 23.26 28.40 -12.08
N GLU A 105 23.26 29.71 -11.85
CA GLU A 105 22.06 30.44 -11.43
C GLU A 105 21.10 30.65 -12.62
N GLY A 106 20.57 29.53 -13.12
CA GLY A 106 19.40 29.44 -13.98
C GLY A 106 18.15 29.88 -13.22
N THR A 107 18.12 31.14 -12.80
CA THR A 107 16.99 31.80 -12.14
C THR A 107 15.84 31.93 -13.14
N VAL A 108 14.99 30.90 -13.15
CA VAL A 108 13.69 30.91 -13.83
C VAL A 108 12.77 31.91 -13.10
N ASN A 109 12.98 33.19 -13.37
CA ASN A 109 12.34 34.34 -12.76
C ASN A 109 10.84 34.46 -13.16
N LEU A 110 10.04 33.50 -12.71
CA LEU A 110 8.57 33.52 -12.82
C LEU A 110 7.93 34.45 -11.79
N LEU A 111 8.59 34.67 -10.65
CA LEU A 111 8.22 35.66 -9.63
C LEU A 111 9.51 36.25 -9.05
N SER A 112 9.77 37.53 -9.33
CA SER A 112 10.93 38.27 -8.80
C SER A 112 10.71 38.61 -7.32
N LEU A 113 11.03 37.67 -6.43
CA LEU A 113 10.98 37.87 -4.98
C LEU A 113 12.13 38.81 -4.53
N PRO A 114 11.88 39.72 -3.57
CA PRO A 114 12.94 40.57 -3.02
C PRO A 114 13.98 39.74 -2.26
N SER A 115 15.24 40.17 -2.30
CA SER A 115 16.36 39.52 -1.62
C SER A 115 16.12 39.44 -0.11
N LEU A 116 15.99 38.22 0.41
CA LEU A 116 15.72 37.97 1.83
C LEU A 116 16.97 38.25 2.69
N PRO A 117 16.84 38.91 3.85
CA PRO A 117 17.95 39.11 4.79
C PRO A 117 18.39 37.78 5.40
N SER A 118 19.63 37.73 5.90
CA SER A 118 20.19 36.51 6.47
C SER A 118 19.41 36.02 7.70
N ALA A 119 19.13 34.71 7.77
CA ALA A 119 18.31 34.12 8.82
C ALA A 119 18.90 34.25 10.25
N SER A 120 20.19 34.57 10.36
CA SER A 120 20.88 34.91 11.62
C SER A 120 20.47 36.28 12.20
N GLU A 121 19.96 37.18 11.37
CA GLU A 121 19.58 38.54 11.77
C GLU A 121 18.06 38.67 11.94
N ASN A 122 17.28 38.13 10.99
CA ASN A 122 15.82 38.22 10.99
C ASN A 122 15.15 36.92 10.52
N VAL A 123 14.59 36.14 11.45
CA VAL A 123 13.85 34.90 11.14
C VAL A 123 12.41 35.12 10.66
N ASN A 124 11.81 36.27 10.99
CA ASN A 124 10.40 36.61 10.72
C ASN A 124 9.96 36.43 9.25
N PRO A 125 10.70 36.88 8.21
CA PRO A 125 10.26 36.72 6.82
C PRO A 125 10.19 35.24 6.39
N TYR A 126 11.13 34.41 6.84
CA TYR A 126 11.09 32.96 6.58
C TYR A 126 9.86 32.32 7.24
N LEU A 127 9.57 32.69 8.48
CA LEU A 127 8.42 32.19 9.22
C LEU A 127 7.09 32.61 8.57
N ALA A 128 7.02 33.83 8.03
CA ALA A 128 5.88 34.32 7.26
C ALA A 128 5.68 33.56 5.93
N ILE A 129 6.77 33.25 5.21
CA ILE A 129 6.70 32.43 3.98
C ILE A 129 6.21 31.01 4.28
N TYR A 130 6.72 30.35 5.33
CA TYR A 130 6.21 29.05 5.76
C TYR A 130 4.73 29.12 6.18
N GLY A 131 4.33 30.16 6.91
CA GLY A 131 2.93 30.41 7.27
C GLY A 131 2.02 30.55 6.04
N LEU A 132 2.45 31.29 5.02
CA LEU A 132 1.73 31.46 3.76
C LEU A 132 1.61 30.14 2.97
N ILE A 133 2.69 29.35 2.91
CA ILE A 133 2.66 28.01 2.27
C ILE A 133 1.68 27.09 2.99
N CYS A 134 1.67 27.07 4.32
CA CYS A 134 0.72 26.30 5.12
C CYS A 134 -0.74 26.77 4.89
N LEU A 135 -0.98 28.08 4.83
CA LEU A 135 -2.30 28.66 4.56
C LEU A 135 -2.82 28.28 3.16
N VAL A 136 -1.98 28.40 2.14
CA VAL A 136 -2.30 28.03 0.75
C VAL A 136 -2.54 26.52 0.63
N ASN A 137 -1.71 25.68 1.27
CA ASN A 137 -1.90 24.24 1.30
C ASN A 137 -3.22 23.84 1.99
N LEU A 138 -3.58 24.50 3.10
CA LEU A 138 -4.86 24.28 3.79
C LEU A 138 -6.04 24.65 2.89
N LEU A 139 -5.99 25.82 2.24
CA LEU A 139 -7.03 26.30 1.35
C LEU A 139 -7.20 25.38 0.13
N ILE A 140 -6.11 24.95 -0.51
CA ILE A 140 -6.14 23.98 -1.62
C ILE A 140 -6.72 22.64 -1.14
N THR A 141 -6.36 22.17 0.06
CA THR A 141 -6.88 20.93 0.63
C THR A 141 -8.39 21.01 0.86
N VAL A 142 -8.89 22.11 1.43
CA VAL A 142 -10.33 22.33 1.65
C VAL A 142 -11.08 22.41 0.32
N LEU A 143 -10.59 23.17 -0.67
CA LEU A 143 -11.19 23.23 -2.00
C LEU A 143 -11.19 21.86 -2.70
N GLY A 144 -10.11 21.09 -2.60
CA GLY A 144 -10.01 19.74 -3.16
C GLY A 144 -10.99 18.75 -2.53
N ILE A 145 -11.21 18.85 -1.21
CA ILE A 145 -12.22 18.06 -0.50
C ILE A 145 -13.63 18.44 -0.96
N LEU A 146 -13.96 19.75 -1.03
CA LEU A 146 -15.27 20.23 -1.49
C LEU A 146 -15.55 19.84 -2.95
N ALA A 147 -14.58 20.01 -3.84
CA ALA A 147 -14.67 19.59 -5.24
C ALA A 147 -14.84 18.06 -5.37
N GLY A 148 -14.15 17.27 -4.53
CA GLY A 148 -14.31 15.83 -4.44
C GLY A 148 -15.74 15.43 -4.04
N PHE A 149 -16.27 15.99 -2.96
CA PHE A 149 -17.66 15.73 -2.52
C PHE A 149 -18.68 16.11 -3.60
N HIS A 150 -18.53 17.28 -4.24
CA HIS A 150 -19.44 17.73 -5.30
C HIS A 150 -19.37 16.81 -6.54
N GLY A 151 -18.16 16.39 -6.93
CA GLY A 151 -17.94 15.44 -8.02
C GLY A 151 -18.58 14.09 -7.75
N SER A 152 -18.39 13.53 -6.55
CA SER A 152 -18.99 12.25 -6.14
C SER A 152 -20.52 12.32 -6.04
N PHE A 153 -21.09 13.40 -5.50
CA PHE A 153 -22.54 13.57 -5.46
C PHE A 153 -23.16 13.63 -6.86
N GLN A 154 -22.53 14.37 -7.78
CA GLN A 154 -22.98 14.44 -9.17
C GLN A 154 -22.79 13.09 -9.90
N ALA A 155 -21.72 12.36 -9.61
CA ALA A 155 -21.49 11.02 -10.16
C ALA A 155 -22.55 10.01 -9.66
N ALA A 156 -22.78 9.94 -8.35
CA ALA A 156 -23.78 9.08 -7.72
C ALA A 156 -25.18 9.34 -8.30
N ARG A 157 -25.61 10.61 -8.37
CA ARG A 157 -26.88 11.01 -9.00
C ARG A 157 -26.97 10.57 -10.46
N THR A 158 -25.91 10.75 -11.24
CA THR A 158 -25.86 10.38 -12.67
C THR A 158 -25.95 8.86 -12.86
N LEU A 159 -25.28 8.09 -11.98
CA LEU A 159 -25.29 6.62 -12.01
C LEU A 159 -26.66 6.10 -11.58
N PHE A 160 -27.24 6.64 -10.49
CA PHE A 160 -28.58 6.33 -9.99
C PHE A 160 -29.64 6.53 -11.07
N THR A 161 -29.68 7.70 -11.71
CA THR A 161 -30.66 7.96 -12.78
C THR A 161 -30.48 6.99 -13.96
N ARG A 162 -29.24 6.71 -14.39
CA ARG A 162 -28.99 5.76 -15.50
C ARG A 162 -29.45 4.35 -15.17
N THR A 163 -29.11 3.81 -13.99
CA THR A 163 -29.51 2.46 -13.58
C THR A 163 -31.02 2.37 -13.35
N LEU A 164 -31.64 3.40 -12.73
CA LEU A 164 -33.09 3.45 -12.55
C LEU A 164 -33.83 3.46 -13.90
N THR A 165 -33.39 4.27 -14.87
CA THR A 165 -33.97 4.29 -16.22
C THR A 165 -33.79 2.96 -16.95
N GLN A 166 -32.64 2.29 -16.80
CA GLN A 166 -32.42 0.96 -17.39
C GLN A 166 -33.32 -0.12 -16.77
N VAL A 167 -33.51 -0.10 -15.45
CA VAL A 167 -34.45 -1.02 -14.78
C VAL A 167 -35.89 -0.73 -15.21
N ALA A 168 -36.29 0.54 -15.26
CA ALA A 168 -37.66 0.93 -15.66
C ALA A 168 -38.04 0.55 -17.11
N HIS A 169 -37.05 0.41 -18.00
CA HIS A 169 -37.25 -0.08 -19.38
C HIS A 169 -37.03 -1.60 -19.55
N ALA A 170 -36.84 -2.35 -18.47
CA ALA A 170 -36.74 -3.81 -18.53
C ALA A 170 -38.10 -4.43 -18.95
N PRO A 171 -38.11 -5.51 -19.76
CA PRO A 171 -39.35 -6.17 -20.15
C PRO A 171 -40.03 -6.82 -18.93
N PHE A 172 -41.36 -6.84 -18.88
CA PHE A 172 -42.16 -7.32 -17.73
C PHE A 172 -41.68 -8.66 -17.15
N ARG A 173 -41.32 -9.61 -18.02
CA ARG A 173 -40.73 -10.92 -17.69
C ARG A 173 -39.51 -10.88 -16.75
N TYR A 174 -38.78 -9.78 -16.70
CA TYR A 174 -37.68 -9.56 -15.76
C TYR A 174 -38.18 -9.41 -14.31
N PHE A 175 -39.28 -8.68 -14.12
CA PHE A 175 -39.92 -8.49 -12.82
C PHE A 175 -40.68 -9.74 -12.38
N ASP A 176 -41.30 -10.47 -13.31
CA ASP A 176 -41.96 -11.76 -13.02
C ASP A 176 -40.96 -12.82 -12.52
N THR A 177 -39.72 -12.78 -13.03
CA THR A 177 -38.68 -13.78 -12.70
C THR A 177 -37.74 -13.36 -11.57
N THR A 178 -37.74 -12.08 -11.15
CA THR A 178 -36.92 -11.60 -10.03
C THR A 178 -37.74 -10.72 -9.08
N PRO A 179 -37.95 -11.13 -7.81
CA PRO A 179 -38.82 -10.39 -6.90
C PRO A 179 -38.24 -9.01 -6.58
N THR A 180 -39.08 -7.97 -6.63
CA THR A 180 -38.68 -6.55 -6.52
C THR A 180 -37.79 -6.26 -5.31
N GLY A 181 -38.04 -6.91 -4.17
CA GLY A 181 -37.19 -6.77 -2.96
C GLY A 181 -35.74 -7.21 -3.16
N ARG A 182 -35.48 -8.22 -4.02
CA ARG A 182 -34.11 -8.64 -4.38
C ARG A 182 -33.44 -7.61 -5.30
N ILE A 183 -34.18 -7.00 -6.22
CA ILE A 183 -33.69 -5.91 -7.08
C ILE A 183 -33.31 -4.72 -6.19
N LEU A 184 -34.21 -4.29 -5.29
CA LEU A 184 -33.99 -3.16 -4.39
C LEU A 184 -32.83 -3.39 -3.41
N ASN A 185 -32.76 -4.56 -2.76
CA ASN A 185 -31.67 -4.88 -1.84
C ASN A 185 -30.31 -4.90 -2.54
N ARG A 186 -30.25 -5.48 -3.74
CA ARG A 186 -29.03 -5.47 -4.55
C ARG A 186 -28.66 -4.06 -4.99
N PHE A 187 -29.61 -3.30 -5.53
CA PHE A 187 -29.40 -1.92 -5.95
C PHE A 187 -28.85 -1.07 -4.80
N SER A 188 -29.49 -1.09 -3.63
CA SER A 188 -29.04 -0.36 -2.44
C SER A 188 -27.61 -0.75 -2.02
N THR A 189 -27.30 -2.05 -2.00
CA THR A 189 -25.97 -2.57 -1.65
C THR A 189 -24.90 -2.18 -2.67
N ASP A 190 -25.18 -2.38 -3.97
CA ASP A 190 -24.26 -2.08 -5.06
C ASP A 190 -23.94 -0.56 -5.09
N PHE A 191 -24.94 0.31 -4.90
CA PHE A 191 -24.74 1.76 -4.77
C PHE A 191 -23.97 2.16 -3.52
N GLN A 192 -24.31 1.63 -2.34
CA GLN A 192 -23.59 1.93 -1.09
C GLN A 192 -22.09 1.62 -1.21
N ILE A 193 -21.73 0.50 -1.86
CA ILE A 193 -20.33 0.12 -2.12
C ILE A 193 -19.67 1.07 -3.12
N ILE A 194 -20.35 1.44 -4.21
CA ILE A 194 -19.82 2.36 -5.22
C ILE A 194 -19.55 3.74 -4.62
N ASP A 195 -20.56 4.37 -4.01
CA ASP A 195 -20.49 5.77 -3.60
C ASP A 195 -19.45 6.00 -2.49
N THR A 196 -19.37 5.06 -1.52
CA THR A 196 -18.42 5.15 -0.39
C THR A 196 -17.00 4.72 -0.78
N SER A 197 -16.83 3.62 -1.52
CA SER A 197 -15.51 3.03 -1.76
C SER A 197 -14.83 3.59 -3.02
N LEU A 198 -15.56 3.71 -4.14
CA LEU A 198 -14.96 4.12 -5.41
C LEU A 198 -14.42 5.55 -5.35
N THR A 199 -15.19 6.46 -4.74
CA THR A 199 -14.78 7.84 -4.46
C THR A 199 -13.41 7.92 -3.80
N ASP A 200 -13.25 7.23 -2.66
CA ASP A 200 -12.05 7.38 -1.84
C ASP A 200 -10.85 6.66 -2.44
N GLN A 201 -11.05 5.48 -3.05
CA GLN A 201 -9.97 4.76 -3.73
C GLN A 201 -9.46 5.53 -4.97
N VAL A 202 -10.33 6.22 -5.71
CA VAL A 202 -9.90 7.11 -6.82
C VAL A 202 -9.14 8.32 -6.29
N ARG A 203 -9.63 8.96 -5.22
CA ARG A 203 -8.95 10.08 -4.55
C ARG A 203 -7.54 9.69 -4.10
N ILE A 204 -7.42 8.60 -3.35
CA ILE A 204 -6.16 8.05 -2.85
C ILE A 204 -5.21 7.69 -4.01
N CYS A 205 -5.71 7.05 -5.06
CA CYS A 205 -4.92 6.70 -6.25
C CYS A 205 -4.33 7.95 -6.94
N LEU A 206 -5.15 8.98 -7.15
CA LEU A 206 -4.70 10.24 -7.74
C LEU A 206 -3.68 10.97 -6.85
N THR A 207 -3.94 11.07 -5.54
CA THR A 207 -2.99 11.68 -4.59
C THR A 207 -1.63 10.96 -4.65
N HIS A 208 -1.59 9.64 -4.57
CA HIS A 208 -0.33 8.89 -4.65
C HIS A 208 0.35 9.02 -6.01
N ALA A 209 -0.39 9.07 -7.12
CA ALA A 209 0.18 9.28 -8.45
C ALA A 209 0.87 10.65 -8.58
N PHE A 210 0.21 11.73 -8.14
CA PHE A 210 0.80 13.07 -8.15
C PHE A 210 1.98 13.20 -7.17
N SER A 211 1.86 12.68 -5.94
CA SER A 211 2.97 12.67 -4.98
C SER A 211 4.18 11.88 -5.49
N PHE A 212 3.97 10.76 -6.19
CA PHE A 212 5.05 9.99 -6.80
C PHE A 212 5.77 10.80 -7.90
N LEU A 213 5.01 11.43 -8.81
CA LEU A 213 5.58 12.28 -9.87
C LEU A 213 6.39 13.45 -9.32
N VAL A 214 5.86 14.16 -8.31
CA VAL A 214 6.56 15.28 -7.65
C VAL A 214 7.83 14.80 -6.95
N ASN A 215 7.75 13.71 -6.16
CA ASN A 215 8.92 13.17 -5.45
C ASN A 215 10.03 12.73 -6.42
N VAL A 216 9.69 12.04 -7.52
CA VAL A 216 10.66 11.65 -8.55
C VAL A 216 11.28 12.88 -9.22
N GLY A 217 10.48 13.90 -9.53
CA GLY A 217 10.96 15.16 -10.09
C GLY A 217 11.96 15.88 -9.17
N VAL A 218 11.63 16.02 -7.88
CA VAL A 218 12.52 16.65 -6.88
C VAL A 218 13.83 15.86 -6.73
N ILE A 219 13.79 14.53 -6.68
CA ILE A 219 15.00 13.69 -6.59
C ILE A 219 15.92 13.89 -7.81
N VAL A 220 15.35 13.97 -9.02
CA VAL A 220 16.10 14.20 -10.26
C VAL A 220 16.73 15.59 -10.28
N LEU A 221 16.02 16.63 -9.82
CA LEU A 221 16.54 18.00 -9.74
C LEU A 221 17.64 18.16 -8.68
N VAL A 222 17.46 17.57 -7.50
CA VAL A 222 18.41 17.71 -6.37
C VAL A 222 19.65 16.83 -6.55
N SER A 223 19.57 15.70 -7.26
CA SER A 223 20.70 14.78 -7.44
C SER A 223 20.61 13.96 -8.75
N PRO A 224 20.92 14.56 -9.91
CA PRO A 224 20.86 13.86 -11.21
C PRO A 224 21.82 12.66 -11.30
N LYS A 225 22.87 12.61 -10.47
CA LYS A 225 23.78 11.46 -10.35
C LYS A 225 23.09 10.18 -9.80
N PHE A 226 21.88 10.28 -9.24
CA PHE A 226 21.11 9.15 -8.73
C PHE A 226 20.27 8.43 -9.81
N ILE A 227 20.20 8.95 -11.04
CA ILE A 227 19.39 8.38 -12.12
C ILE A 227 19.75 6.91 -12.46
N PRO A 228 21.04 6.49 -12.58
CA PRO A 228 21.37 5.11 -12.96
C PRO A 228 20.84 4.02 -11.99
N PRO A 229 21.06 4.08 -10.66
CA PRO A 229 20.45 3.11 -9.74
C PRO A 229 18.93 3.23 -9.66
N ALA A 230 18.36 4.43 -9.82
CA ALA A 230 16.90 4.61 -9.84
C ALA A 230 16.23 3.85 -11.00
N ILE A 231 16.82 3.87 -12.20
CA ILE A 231 16.32 3.11 -13.37
C ILE A 231 16.30 1.60 -13.08
N LEU A 232 17.35 1.07 -12.45
CA LEU A 232 17.42 -0.35 -12.07
C LEU A 232 16.30 -0.73 -11.07
N ILE A 233 16.08 0.11 -10.06
CA ILE A 233 15.02 -0.08 -9.06
C ILE A 233 13.63 -0.01 -9.71
N ILE A 234 13.39 0.95 -10.62
CA ILE A 234 12.13 1.09 -11.35
C ILE A 234 11.87 -0.15 -12.22
N TYR A 235 12.88 -0.67 -12.93
CA TYR A 235 12.74 -1.89 -13.73
C TYR A 235 12.34 -3.10 -12.87
N LEU A 236 13.01 -3.30 -11.73
CA LEU A 236 12.67 -4.38 -10.80
C LEU A 236 11.26 -4.20 -10.21
N TYR A 237 10.89 -2.97 -9.84
CA TYR A 237 9.55 -2.64 -9.33
C TYR A 237 8.45 -2.94 -10.35
N VAL A 238 8.62 -2.57 -11.63
CA VAL A 238 7.64 -2.87 -12.69
C VAL A 238 7.51 -4.39 -12.92
N ARG A 239 8.63 -5.13 -12.91
CA ARG A 239 8.62 -6.60 -13.05
C ARG A 239 7.92 -7.29 -11.86
N LEU A 240 8.14 -6.80 -10.64
CA LEU A 240 7.56 -7.36 -9.41
C LEU A 240 6.07 -7.00 -9.27
N SER A 241 5.70 -5.73 -9.47
CA SER A 241 4.30 -5.25 -9.38
C SER A 241 3.37 -5.94 -10.39
N LEU A 242 3.79 -6.10 -11.65
CA LEU A 242 3.02 -6.84 -12.66
C LEU A 242 2.83 -8.34 -12.33
N SER A 243 3.69 -8.89 -11.47
CA SER A 243 3.59 -10.27 -10.99
C SER A 243 2.70 -10.34 -9.74
N TYR A 244 2.87 -9.40 -8.81
CA TYR A 244 2.07 -9.22 -7.60
C TYR A 244 0.59 -8.99 -7.92
N VAL A 245 0.26 -8.12 -8.89
CA VAL A 245 -1.12 -7.82 -9.31
C VAL A 245 -1.84 -9.05 -9.91
N LYS A 246 -1.11 -10.03 -10.46
CA LYS A 246 -1.69 -11.30 -10.89
C LYS A 246 -1.96 -12.20 -9.67
N CYS A 247 -0.92 -12.44 -8.88
CA CYS A 247 -0.98 -13.28 -7.69
C CYS A 247 -2.07 -12.83 -6.69
N SER A 248 -2.20 -11.52 -6.43
CA SER A 248 -3.21 -10.98 -5.51
C SER A 248 -4.64 -11.14 -6.02
N ARG A 249 -4.87 -11.15 -7.35
CA ARG A 249 -6.18 -11.43 -7.94
C ARG A 249 -6.55 -12.91 -7.81
N ASP A 250 -5.60 -13.81 -8.03
CA ASP A 250 -5.81 -15.25 -7.87
C ASP A 250 -6.01 -15.64 -6.40
N LEU A 251 -5.21 -15.06 -5.48
CA LEU A 251 -5.39 -15.21 -4.03
C LEU A 251 -6.76 -14.72 -3.56
N ARG A 252 -7.22 -13.55 -4.02
CA ARG A 252 -8.53 -13.00 -3.61
C ARG A 252 -9.71 -13.79 -4.21
N ARG A 253 -9.52 -14.45 -5.35
CA ARG A 253 -10.47 -15.44 -5.88
C ARG A 253 -10.49 -16.71 -5.03
N LEU A 254 -9.32 -17.20 -4.58
CA LEU A 254 -9.22 -18.36 -3.70
C LEU A 254 -9.85 -18.08 -2.32
N GLU A 255 -9.60 -16.91 -1.74
CA GLU A 255 -10.24 -16.41 -0.51
C GLU A 255 -11.78 -16.42 -0.63
N SER A 256 -12.31 -15.83 -1.69
CA SER A 256 -13.76 -15.79 -1.96
C SER A 256 -14.37 -17.18 -2.09
N ASN A 257 -13.67 -18.11 -2.77
CA ASN A 257 -14.11 -19.50 -2.95
C ASN A 257 -14.03 -20.31 -1.65
N ALA A 258 -13.01 -20.09 -0.83
CA ALA A 258 -12.84 -20.79 0.45
C ALA A 258 -13.87 -20.35 1.50
N ARG A 259 -14.40 -19.12 1.38
CA ARG A 259 -15.33 -18.54 2.35
C ARG A 259 -16.80 -18.97 2.16
N SER A 260 -17.23 -19.33 0.94
CA SER A 260 -18.63 -19.73 0.70
C SER A 260 -19.07 -21.04 1.35
N PRO A 261 -18.31 -22.15 1.38
CA PRO A 261 -18.75 -23.41 2.02
C PRO A 261 -18.76 -23.34 3.55
N ILE A 262 -18.16 -22.30 4.15
CA ILE A 262 -18.18 -22.05 5.58
C ILE A 262 -19.53 -21.44 5.97
N PHE A 263 -20.00 -20.43 5.25
CA PHE A 263 -21.30 -19.82 5.53
C PHE A 263 -22.48 -20.78 5.31
N SER A 264 -22.40 -21.69 4.33
CA SER A 264 -23.44 -22.73 4.15
C SER A 264 -23.48 -23.77 5.27
N LYS A 265 -22.42 -23.89 6.09
CA LYS A 265 -22.33 -24.82 7.24
C LYS A 265 -22.68 -24.17 8.58
N PHE A 266 -23.06 -22.89 8.58
CA PHE A 266 -23.57 -22.17 9.75
C PHE A 266 -25.04 -21.72 9.56
N GLY A 267 -25.72 -22.25 8.54
CA GLY A 267 -27.13 -22.02 8.24
C GLY A 267 -27.98 -23.30 8.25
N GLU A 268 -27.41 -24.39 8.78
CA GLU A 268 -28.03 -25.68 9.12
C GLU A 268 -27.78 -25.92 10.61
#